data_AF-A0A933IVN6-F1
#
_entry.id   AF-A0A933IVN6-F1
#
_cell.length_a   1.000
_cell.length_b   1.000
_cell.length_c   1.000
_cell.angle_alpha   90.00
_cell.angle_beta   90.00
_cell.angle_gamma   90.00
#
_symmetry.space_group_name_H-M   'P 1'
#
loop_
_entity.id
_entity.type
_entity.pdbx_description
1 polymer ?
#
loop_
_entity_poly.entity_id
_entity_poly.type
_entity_poly.pdbx_seq_one_letter_code
_entity_poly.pdbx_strand_id
1 'polypeptide(L)' 'KIITTSAKGDLASHRELMKLLPQKMAVKKAMEILAVRYKGKKGGYSRIIKLGKRIGDNADMVQIELV' A
#
# COMPACT_ATOMS: atom_id res chain seq x y z
N LYS A 1 -1.16 -6.68 -0.87
CA LYS A 1 -0.34 -7.59 -0.04
C LYS A 1 0.16 -6.93 1.24
N ILE A 2 0.90 -5.81 1.16
CA ILE A 2 1.47 -5.09 2.33
C ILE A 2 0.45 -4.81 3.44
N ILE A 3 -0.69 -4.19 3.12
CA ILE A 3 -1.73 -3.82 4.12
C ILE A 3 -2.32 -5.07 4.80
N THR A 4 -2.50 -6.16 4.06
CA THR A 4 -3.01 -7.42 4.60
C THR A 4 -1.98 -8.09 5.52
N THR A 5 -0.71 -8.06 5.15
CA THR A 5 0.39 -8.58 5.99
C THR A 5 0.55 -7.72 7.25
N SER A 6 0.47 -6.39 7.15
CA SER A 6 0.58 -5.51 8.32
C SER A 6 -0.57 -5.67 9.30
N ALA A 7 -1.77 -6.02 8.83
CA ALA A 7 -2.93 -6.33 9.68
C ALA A 7 -2.75 -7.58 10.56
N LYS A 8 -1.83 -8.50 10.22
CA LYS A 8 -1.54 -9.70 11.03
C LYS A 8 -0.78 -9.38 12.33
N GLY A 9 0.11 -8.38 12.29
CA GLY A 9 0.77 -7.84 13.49
C GLY A 9 1.84 -8.71 14.16
N ASP A 10 2.25 -9.84 13.57
CA ASP A 10 3.28 -10.72 14.15
C ASP A 10 4.73 -10.38 13.71
N LEU A 11 5.72 -10.94 14.42
CA LEU A 11 7.15 -10.73 14.12
C LEU A 11 7.51 -11.21 12.70
N ALA A 12 6.89 -12.29 12.24
CA ALA A 12 7.10 -12.84 10.91
C ALA A 12 6.66 -11.86 9.82
N SER A 13 5.47 -11.25 9.98
CA SER A 13 4.93 -10.22 9.09
C SER A 13 5.80 -8.98 9.09
N HIS A 14 6.33 -8.58 10.26
CA HIS A 14 7.26 -7.44 10.33
C HIS A 14 8.56 -7.72 9.56
N ARG A 15 9.11 -8.95 9.63
CA ARG A 15 10.29 -9.35 8.84
C ARG A 15 9.98 -9.42 7.34
N GLU A 16 8.80 -9.94 6.96
CA GLU A 16 8.36 -9.97 5.56
C GLU A 16 8.24 -8.54 5.00
N LEU A 17 7.66 -7.62 5.77
CA LEU A 17 7.53 -6.21 5.39
C LEU A 17 8.89 -5.53 5.23
N MET A 18 9.87 -5.79 6.11
CA MET A 18 11.22 -5.25 5.98
C MET A 18 11.97 -5.76 4.74
N LYS A 19 11.66 -6.97 4.26
CA LYS A 19 12.20 -7.49 2.99
C LYS A 19 11.63 -6.74 1.77
N LEU A 20 10.36 -6.34 1.83
CA LEU A 20 9.65 -5.71 0.71
C LEU A 20 9.81 -4.19 0.68
N LEU A 21 9.84 -3.55 1.86
CA LEU A 21 9.91 -2.11 2.00
C LEU A 21 11.32 -1.72 2.46
N PRO A 22 12.11 -1.04 1.61
CA PRO A 22 13.48 -0.66 1.96
C PRO A 22 13.54 0.40 3.06
N GLN A 23 12.48 1.20 3.22
CA GLN A 23 12.41 2.24 4.25
C GLN A 23 11.73 1.76 5.53
N LYS A 24 12.44 1.85 6.66
CA LYS A 24 11.92 1.50 8.00
C LYS A 24 10.66 2.30 8.36
N MET A 25 10.60 3.57 8.00
CA MET A 25 9.43 4.43 8.25
C MET A 25 8.18 3.97 7.50
N ALA A 26 8.34 3.40 6.30
CA ALA A 26 7.22 2.84 5.54
C ALA A 26 6.64 1.59 6.24
N VAL A 27 7.51 0.72 6.79
CA VAL A 27 7.08 -0.45 7.57
C VAL A 27 6.31 -0.02 8.80
N LYS A 28 6.85 0.94 9.56
CA LYS A 28 6.18 1.51 10.75
C LYS A 28 4.80 2.08 10.41
N LYS A 29 4.71 2.91 9.36
CA LYS A 29 3.44 3.47 8.88
C LYS A 29 2.44 2.39 8.46
N ALA A 30 2.90 1.31 7.82
CA ALA A 30 2.04 0.22 7.41
C ALA A 30 1.42 -0.54 8.60
N MET A 31 2.20 -0.74 9.68
CA MET A 31 1.75 -1.47 10.87
C MET A 31 0.95 -0.61 11.84
N GLU A 32 1.36 0.63 12.10
CA GLU A 32 0.71 1.45 13.13
C GLU A 32 -0.50 2.21 12.59
N ILE A 33 -0.42 2.69 11.34
CA ILE A 33 -1.43 3.60 10.78
C ILE A 33 -2.36 2.85 9.83
N LEU A 34 -1.80 2.18 8.82
CA LEU A 34 -2.62 1.55 7.77
C LEU A 34 -3.35 0.30 8.27
N ALA A 35 -2.73 -0.52 9.11
CA ALA A 35 -3.38 -1.70 9.67
C ALA A 35 -4.62 -1.32 10.50
N VAL A 36 -4.53 -0.26 11.31
CA VAL A 36 -5.64 0.25 12.11
C VAL A 36 -6.72 0.85 11.21
N ARG A 37 -6.33 1.70 10.24
CA ARG A 37 -7.27 2.32 9.28
C ARG A 37 -8.10 1.28 8.53
N TYR A 38 -7.52 0.13 8.19
CA TYR A 38 -8.18 -0.89 7.36
C TYR A 38 -8.66 -2.13 8.11
N LYS A 39 -8.71 -2.12 9.45
CA LYS A 39 -9.02 -3.29 10.29
C LYS A 39 -10.35 -4.00 9.92
N GLY A 40 -11.37 -3.25 9.50
CA GLY A 40 -12.67 -3.79 9.12
C GLY A 40 -12.83 -4.20 7.65
N LYS A 41 -11.81 -3.95 6.81
CA LYS A 41 -11.93 -4.06 5.35
C LYS A 41 -11.19 -5.29 4.80
N LYS A 42 -11.94 -6.21 4.20
CA LYS A 42 -11.42 -7.45 3.59
C LYS A 42 -11.11 -7.27 2.10
N GLY A 43 -10.13 -6.42 1.77
CA GLY A 43 -9.66 -6.19 0.40
C GLY A 43 -10.09 -4.85 -0.23
N GLY A 44 -9.59 -4.55 -1.43
CA GLY A 44 -9.91 -3.30 -2.13
C GLY A 44 -9.32 -2.05 -1.46
N TYR A 45 -8.04 -2.12 -1.04
CA TYR A 45 -7.38 -1.05 -0.30
C TYR A 45 -6.92 0.13 -1.15
N SER A 46 -6.84 -0.06 -2.47
CA SER A 46 -6.42 0.97 -3.41
C SER A 46 -7.48 1.22 -4.48
N ARG A 47 -7.53 2.45 -5.00
CA ARG A 47 -8.33 2.87 -6.14
C ARG A 47 -7.43 3.43 -7.24
N ILE A 48 -7.82 3.21 -8.48
CA ILE A 48 -7.16 3.75 -9.67
C ILE A 48 -8.12 4.71 -10.37
N ILE A 49 -7.65 5.91 -10.68
CA ILE A 49 -8.37 6.92 -11.47
C ILE A 49 -7.56 7.19 -12.73
N LYS A 50 -8.19 7.07 -13.90
CA LYS A 50 -7.54 7.32 -15.19
C LYS A 50 -7.42 8.82 -15.44
N LEU A 51 -6.23 9.30 -15.81
CA LEU A 51 -5.96 10.73 -16.03
C LEU A 51 -5.79 11.09 -17.52
N GLY A 52 -5.85 10.10 -18.42
CA GLY A 52 -5.59 10.30 -19.85
C GLY A 52 -4.14 10.01 -20.20
N LYS A 53 -3.63 10.63 -21.27
CA LYS A 53 -2.30 10.33 -21.82
C LYS A 53 -1.27 11.41 -21.49
N ARG A 54 -0.03 11.00 -21.25
CA ARG A 54 1.09 11.91 -21.03
C ARG A 54 1.50 12.58 -22.33
N ILE A 55 1.75 13.89 -22.25
CA ILE A 55 2.24 14.69 -23.38
C ILE A 55 3.68 14.29 -23.68
N GLY A 56 3.97 13.99 -24.95
CA GLY A 56 5.30 13.64 -25.45
C GLY A 56 5.44 12.18 -25.86
N ASP A 57 5.07 11.25 -24.97
CA ASP A 57 5.21 9.81 -25.21
C ASP A 57 3.88 9.05 -25.30
N ASN A 58 2.75 9.75 -25.14
CA ASN A 58 1.39 9.20 -25.26
C ASN A 58 1.11 8.04 -24.29
N ALA A 59 1.85 7.96 -23.18
CA ALA A 59 1.70 6.91 -22.17
C ALA A 59 0.40 7.08 -21.38
N ASP A 60 -0.32 5.98 -21.11
CA ASP A 60 -1.53 6.02 -20.29
C ASP A 60 -1.18 6.32 -18.82
N MET A 61 -1.73 7.42 -18.30
CA MET A 61 -1.49 7.90 -16.94
C MET A 61 -2.66 7.57 -16.02
N VAL A 62 -2.31 7.20 -14.80
CA VAL A 62 -3.28 6.93 -13.73
C VAL A 62 -2.81 7.53 -12.41
N GLN A 63 -3.79 7.90 -11.58
CA GLN A 63 -3.59 8.23 -10.18
C GLN A 63 -4.02 7.05 -9.32
N ILE A 64 -3.15 6.63 -8.39
CA ILE A 64 -3.41 5.54 -7.46
C ILE A 64 -3.50 6.10 -6.07
N GLU A 65 -4.57 5.77 -5.36
CA GLU A 65 -4.84 6.23 -4.00
C GLU A 65 -5.21 5.09 -3.08
N LEU A 66 -4.99 5.29 -1.78
CA LEU A 66 -5.51 4.40 -0.74
C LEU A 66 -6.91 4.88 -0.34
N VAL A 67 -7.86 3.95 -0.28
CA VAL A 67 -9.31 4.24 -0.05
C VAL A 67 -9.62 4.62 1.37
#